data_AF-B5SUZ8-F1
#
_entry.id   AF-B5SUZ8-F1
#
_cell.length_a   1.000
_cell.length_b   1.000
_cell.length_c   1.000
_cell.angle_alpha   90.00
_cell.angle_beta   90.00
_cell.angle_gamma   90.00
#
_symmetry.space_group_name_H-M   'P 1'
#
loop_
_entity.id
_entity.type
_entity.pdbx_description
1 polymer ?
#
loop_
_entity_poly.entity_id
_entity_poly.type
_entity_poly.pdbx_seq_one_letter_code
_entity_poly.pdbx_strand_id
1 'polypeptide(L)'
;MKKYLLGIGLILALIACKQNVSSLDEKNSASVDLPGEMKVLVSKEKDKDGKYSLMATVDKVELKGTSDKNNGSGTLEGVKDDKSKVKLTISDDLSKTTFETFKEDGKTLVSRKVNSKDKSSTVEKFNEKGELSEKIITRENGTRLEYTEIKSDGTGKAKEVLKDFTLEGTLAADKATLEVKEGTVTLSKHIAKSGEVTAEINDTSTTQATKKTGKWDANTSTLTIVVDSKNKKNLVFTKQDTITVQNYDAAGTNLEGTAVEIKTFDELKNALK
;
A
#
# COMPACT_ATOMS: atom_id res chain seq x y z
N MET A 1 -61.47 -19.42 13.14
CA MET A 1 -60.53 -19.81 12.07
C MET A 1 -59.17 -19.16 12.35
N LYS A 2 -58.09 -19.96 12.31
CA LYS A 2 -56.63 -19.61 12.29
C LYS A 2 -56.11 -18.86 13.54
N LYS A 3 -55.32 -19.38 14.49
CA LYS A 3 -54.18 -20.32 14.57
C LYS A 3 -52.89 -19.87 13.84
N TYR A 4 -51.82 -19.75 14.66
CA TYR A 4 -50.37 -19.71 14.39
C TYR A 4 -49.78 -18.35 13.97
N LEU A 5 -48.58 -17.91 14.40
CA LEU A 5 -47.41 -18.65 14.88
C LEU A 5 -46.52 -17.76 15.78
N LEU A 6 -45.89 -18.41 16.77
CA LEU A 6 -44.90 -17.91 17.72
C LEU A 6 -43.64 -17.32 17.05
N GLY A 7 -42.88 -16.59 17.87
CA GLY A 7 -41.71 -15.78 17.51
C GLY A 7 -40.55 -16.50 16.82
N ILE A 8 -39.76 -15.67 16.14
CA ILE A 8 -38.37 -15.96 15.78
C ILE A 8 -37.57 -14.70 16.12
N GLY A 9 -37.10 -14.64 17.36
CA GLY A 9 -35.93 -13.83 17.68
C GLY A 9 -34.73 -14.56 17.09
N LEU A 10 -34.18 -14.03 15.99
CA LEU A 10 -32.96 -14.56 15.39
C LEU A 10 -31.78 -14.18 16.29
N ILE A 11 -31.54 -14.99 17.32
CA ILE A 11 -30.30 -14.96 18.08
C ILE A 11 -29.21 -15.50 17.15
N LEU A 12 -28.40 -14.60 16.60
CA LEU A 12 -27.09 -14.92 16.05
C LEU A 12 -26.21 -15.39 17.21
N ALA A 13 -26.27 -16.69 17.51
CA ALA A 13 -25.27 -17.34 18.34
C ALA A 13 -23.95 -17.28 17.56
N LEU A 14 -23.05 -16.38 17.97
CA LEU A 14 -21.62 -16.54 17.69
C LEU A 14 -21.21 -17.84 18.37
N ILE A 15 -21.06 -18.89 17.57
CA ILE A 15 -20.33 -20.09 17.95
C ILE A 15 -18.87 -19.64 18.06
N ALA A 16 -18.47 -19.16 19.23
CA ALA A 16 -17.10 -19.31 19.66
C ALA A 16 -16.91 -20.82 19.87
N CYS A 17 -16.58 -21.53 18.78
CA CYS A 17 -15.97 -22.84 18.91
C CYS A 17 -14.76 -22.62 19.80
N LYS A 18 -14.85 -23.09 21.05
CA LYS A 18 -13.71 -23.34 21.91
C LYS A 18 -12.89 -24.39 21.18
N GLN A 19 -12.03 -23.93 20.26
CA GLN A 19 -11.20 -24.79 19.44
C GLN A 19 -10.28 -25.52 20.42
N ASN A 20 -10.51 -26.82 20.61
CA ASN A 20 -9.55 -27.72 21.22
C ASN A 20 -8.39 -27.89 20.23
N VAL A 21 -7.65 -26.81 19.99
CA VAL A 21 -6.33 -26.89 19.37
C VAL A 21 -5.46 -27.57 20.41
N SER A 22 -4.99 -28.78 20.12
CA SER A 22 -3.95 -29.42 20.91
C SER A 22 -2.79 -28.43 21.11
N SER A 23 -2.09 -28.50 22.24
CA SER A 23 -0.94 -27.62 22.49
C SER A 23 0.12 -27.86 21.40
N LEU A 24 0.13 -26.99 20.39
CA LEU A 24 1.16 -26.96 19.37
C LEU A 24 2.44 -26.45 20.03
N ASP A 25 3.53 -27.18 19.84
CA ASP A 25 4.87 -26.77 20.21
C ASP A 25 5.83 -27.06 19.03
N GLU A 26 7.06 -26.56 19.10
CA GLU A 26 8.03 -26.76 18.02
C GLU A 26 8.37 -28.25 17.77
N LYS A 27 8.10 -29.15 18.73
CA LYS A 27 8.43 -30.58 18.60
C LYS A 27 7.36 -31.32 17.80
N ASN A 28 6.09 -30.94 17.96
CA ASN A 28 4.95 -31.59 17.31
C ASN A 28 4.40 -30.85 16.07
N SER A 29 5.04 -29.75 15.68
CA SER A 29 4.64 -28.91 14.53
C SER A 29 5.75 -28.74 13.50
N ALA A 30 5.39 -28.22 12.32
CA ALA A 30 6.32 -27.66 11.37
C ALA A 30 6.18 -26.13 11.37
N SER A 31 7.31 -25.42 11.30
CA SER A 31 7.34 -23.96 11.19
C SER A 31 7.39 -23.56 9.71
N VAL A 32 6.53 -22.64 9.31
CA VAL A 32 6.46 -22.08 7.97
C VAL A 32 6.68 -20.57 8.05
N ASP A 33 7.67 -20.06 7.32
CA ASP A 33 7.93 -18.63 7.19
C ASP A 33 6.93 -18.01 6.19
N LEU A 34 6.44 -16.81 6.51
CA LEU A 34 5.39 -16.12 5.77
C LEU A 34 5.81 -14.69 5.39
N PRO A 35 5.15 -14.09 4.38
CA PRO A 35 5.27 -12.67 4.10
C PRO A 35 5.09 -11.78 5.34
N GLY A 36 5.88 -10.72 5.45
CA GLY A 36 5.84 -9.79 6.59
C GLY A 36 6.58 -10.28 7.83
N GLU A 37 7.58 -11.15 7.66
CA GLU A 37 8.44 -11.68 8.74
C GLU A 37 7.66 -12.46 9.81
N MET A 38 6.52 -13.03 9.42
CA MET A 38 5.68 -13.85 10.29
C MET A 38 6.04 -15.33 10.16
N LYS A 39 5.71 -16.09 11.20
CA LYS A 39 5.79 -17.55 11.18
C LYS A 39 4.47 -18.15 11.62
N VAL A 40 4.13 -19.30 11.05
CA VAL A 40 3.01 -20.14 11.51
C VAL A 40 3.51 -21.54 11.80
N LEU A 41 3.04 -22.10 12.90
CA LEU A 41 3.19 -23.50 13.24
C LEU A 41 1.98 -24.27 12.73
N VAL A 42 2.24 -25.37 12.02
CA VAL A 42 1.22 -26.30 11.53
C VAL A 42 1.41 -27.67 12.17
N SER A 43 0.32 -28.31 12.63
CA SER A 43 0.39 -29.66 13.18
C SER A 43 0.92 -30.67 12.15
N LYS A 44 1.67 -31.67 12.61
CA LYS A 44 2.10 -32.79 11.74
C LYS A 44 0.95 -33.71 11.36
N GLU A 45 -0.06 -33.81 12.23
CA GLU A 45 -1.22 -34.68 12.08
C GLU A 45 -2.52 -33.89 12.06
N LYS A 46 -3.55 -34.52 11.51
CA LYS A 46 -4.92 -33.98 11.53
C LYS A 46 -5.56 -34.18 12.90
N ASP A 47 -6.40 -33.24 13.28
CA ASP A 47 -7.27 -33.35 14.44
C ASP A 47 -8.42 -34.35 14.20
N LYS A 48 -9.27 -34.51 15.22
CA LYS A 48 -10.45 -35.39 15.17
C LYS A 48 -11.45 -35.03 14.06
N ASP A 49 -11.41 -33.80 13.55
CA ASP A 49 -12.29 -33.29 12.50
C ASP A 49 -11.60 -33.36 11.13
N GLY A 50 -10.42 -33.97 11.04
CA GLY A 50 -9.66 -34.19 9.80
C GLY A 50 -8.90 -32.96 9.30
N LYS A 51 -8.68 -31.95 10.15
CA LYS A 51 -8.02 -30.68 9.82
C LYS A 51 -6.67 -30.54 10.51
N TYR A 52 -5.76 -29.76 9.94
CA TYR A 52 -4.51 -29.38 10.58
C TYR A 52 -4.74 -28.20 11.53
N SER A 53 -4.13 -28.26 12.70
CA SER A 53 -4.12 -27.15 13.65
C SER A 53 -3.05 -26.12 13.26
N LEU A 54 -3.37 -24.84 13.40
CA LEU A 54 -2.49 -23.71 13.12
C LEU A 54 -2.31 -22.85 14.36
N MET A 55 -1.07 -22.37 14.58
CA MET A 55 -0.76 -21.41 15.64
C MET A 55 0.26 -20.38 15.16
N ALA A 56 0.04 -19.12 15.47
CA ALA A 56 1.00 -18.04 15.22
C ALA A 56 1.01 -17.05 16.38
N THR A 57 2.10 -16.33 16.55
CA THR A 57 2.17 -15.19 17.48
C THR A 57 2.46 -13.93 16.69
N VAL A 58 1.55 -12.96 16.72
CA VAL A 58 1.70 -11.66 16.05
C VAL A 58 1.43 -10.57 17.07
N ASP A 59 2.34 -9.59 17.19
CA ASP A 59 2.25 -8.49 18.15
C ASP A 59 1.98 -8.95 19.60
N LYS A 60 2.63 -10.05 20.02
CA LYS A 60 2.46 -10.71 21.33
C LYS A 60 1.07 -11.34 21.57
N VAL A 61 0.24 -11.45 20.54
CA VAL A 61 -1.06 -12.13 20.60
C VAL A 61 -0.92 -13.52 19.99
N GLU A 62 -1.32 -14.54 20.74
CA GLU A 62 -1.44 -15.90 20.23
C GLU A 62 -2.71 -16.02 19.37
N LEU A 63 -2.54 -16.52 18.16
CA LEU A 63 -3.58 -16.76 17.17
C LEU A 63 -3.69 -18.26 16.93
N LYS A 64 -4.91 -18.76 16.87
CA LYS A 64 -5.21 -20.19 16.67
C LYS A 64 -6.23 -20.38 15.56
N GLY A 65 -6.11 -21.49 14.84
CA GLY A 65 -7.04 -21.83 13.78
C GLY A 65 -6.88 -23.28 13.32
N THR A 66 -7.69 -23.67 12.34
CA THR A 66 -7.57 -24.97 11.67
C THR A 66 -7.64 -24.81 10.15
N SER A 67 -7.05 -25.74 9.42
CA SER A 67 -6.99 -25.72 7.96
C SER A 67 -7.12 -27.11 7.37
N ASP A 68 -7.70 -27.21 6.18
CA ASP A 68 -7.73 -28.48 5.42
C ASP A 68 -6.34 -28.79 4.82
N LYS A 69 -5.43 -27.81 4.79
CA LYS A 69 -4.09 -27.88 4.21
C LYS A 69 -3.02 -27.95 5.28
N ASN A 70 -1.93 -28.63 4.98
CA ASN A 70 -0.77 -28.80 5.88
C ASN A 70 0.39 -27.85 5.58
N ASN A 71 0.21 -26.91 4.65
CA ASN A 71 1.29 -26.02 4.20
C ASN A 71 1.37 -24.70 5.01
N GLY A 72 0.51 -24.54 6.03
CA GLY A 72 0.42 -23.32 6.84
C GLY A 72 -0.61 -22.30 6.33
N SER A 73 -1.27 -22.52 5.19
CA SER A 73 -2.35 -21.64 4.74
C SER A 73 -3.62 -21.83 5.58
N GLY A 74 -4.41 -20.77 5.71
CA GLY A 74 -5.64 -20.81 6.47
C GLY A 74 -5.95 -19.50 7.19
N THR A 75 -6.86 -19.57 8.15
CA THR A 75 -7.27 -18.45 8.99
C THR A 75 -7.00 -18.77 10.45
N LEU A 76 -6.39 -17.82 11.15
CA LEU A 76 -6.16 -17.88 12.59
C LEU A 76 -6.80 -16.66 13.25
N GLU A 77 -7.39 -16.85 14.42
CA GLU A 77 -8.09 -15.80 15.17
C GLU A 77 -7.55 -15.72 16.60
N GLY A 78 -7.69 -14.54 17.20
CA GLY A 78 -7.24 -14.27 18.56
C GLY A 78 -7.94 -13.05 19.13
N VAL A 79 -7.68 -12.77 20.41
CA VAL A 79 -8.26 -11.63 21.13
C VAL A 79 -7.13 -10.95 21.90
N LYS A 80 -7.04 -9.62 21.77
CA LYS A 80 -6.10 -8.77 22.51
C LYS A 80 -6.57 -8.55 23.94
N ASP A 81 -5.69 -8.04 24.80
CA ASP A 81 -6.02 -7.69 26.19
C ASP A 81 -7.12 -6.62 26.30
N ASP A 82 -7.21 -5.72 25.32
CA ASP A 82 -8.26 -4.70 25.21
C ASP A 82 -9.59 -5.24 24.62
N LYS A 83 -9.68 -6.57 24.45
CA LYS A 83 -10.79 -7.31 23.84
C LYS A 83 -10.99 -7.08 22.34
N SER A 84 -10.12 -6.33 21.68
CA SER A 84 -10.10 -6.25 20.22
C SER A 84 -9.90 -7.64 19.63
N LYS A 85 -10.64 -7.97 18.59
CA LYS A 85 -10.47 -9.25 17.88
C LYS A 85 -9.44 -9.10 16.78
N VAL A 86 -8.63 -10.12 16.59
CA VAL A 86 -7.62 -10.16 15.52
C VAL A 86 -7.80 -11.38 14.65
N LYS A 87 -7.50 -11.22 13.36
CA LYS A 87 -7.59 -12.27 12.36
C LYS A 87 -6.37 -12.23 11.45
N LEU A 88 -5.67 -13.35 11.35
CA LEU A 88 -4.61 -13.56 10.37
C LEU A 88 -5.14 -14.51 9.29
N THR A 89 -5.12 -14.06 8.03
CA THR A 89 -5.44 -14.89 6.86
C THR A 89 -4.17 -15.09 6.04
N ILE A 90 -3.84 -16.34 5.73
CA ILE A 90 -2.67 -16.75 4.96
C ILE A 90 -3.17 -17.38 3.66
N SER A 91 -2.74 -16.85 2.51
CA SER A 91 -3.16 -17.35 1.21
C SER A 91 -2.68 -18.78 0.97
N ASP A 92 -3.40 -19.51 0.11
CA ASP A 92 -3.13 -20.93 -0.14
C ASP A 92 -1.75 -21.22 -0.75
N ASP A 93 -1.27 -20.29 -1.56
CA ASP A 93 0.06 -20.31 -2.18
C ASP A 93 1.15 -19.65 -1.30
N LEU A 94 0.79 -19.24 -0.08
CA LEU A 94 1.63 -18.55 0.90
C LEU A 94 2.21 -17.22 0.38
N SER A 95 1.66 -16.67 -0.71
CA SER A 95 2.17 -15.45 -1.32
C SER A 95 1.70 -14.17 -0.64
N LYS A 96 0.68 -14.25 0.22
CA LYS A 96 0.09 -13.11 0.90
C LYS A 96 -0.37 -13.47 2.31
N THR A 97 -0.18 -12.53 3.22
CA THR A 97 -0.80 -12.53 4.55
C THR A 97 -1.64 -11.27 4.74
N THR A 98 -2.78 -11.40 5.39
CA THR A 98 -3.65 -10.29 5.78
C THR A 98 -3.90 -10.38 7.28
N PHE A 99 -3.41 -9.41 8.04
CA PHE A 99 -3.64 -9.27 9.47
C PHE A 99 -4.61 -8.13 9.73
N GLU A 100 -5.74 -8.44 10.35
CA GLU A 100 -6.83 -7.50 10.63
C GLU A 100 -7.04 -7.38 12.13
N THR A 101 -7.24 -6.16 12.62
CA THR A 101 -7.72 -5.87 13.97
C THR A 101 -9.11 -5.27 13.87
N PHE A 102 -10.04 -5.79 14.65
CA PHE A 102 -11.42 -5.36 14.76
C PHE A 102 -11.70 -4.88 16.19
N LYS A 103 -12.74 -4.06 16.36
CA LYS A 103 -13.32 -3.76 17.67
C LYS A 103 -13.83 -5.05 18.35
N GLU A 104 -14.24 -4.96 19.61
CA GLU A 104 -14.80 -6.07 20.39
C GLU A 104 -16.01 -6.73 19.69
N ASP A 105 -16.76 -5.97 18.88
CA ASP A 105 -17.87 -6.48 18.06
C ASP A 105 -17.44 -7.53 17.02
N GLY A 106 -16.16 -7.58 16.64
CA GLY A 106 -15.62 -8.46 15.60
C GLY A 106 -16.04 -8.11 14.18
N LYS A 107 -16.59 -6.91 13.96
CA LYS A 107 -17.13 -6.46 12.67
C LYS A 107 -16.50 -5.15 12.23
N THR A 108 -16.36 -4.20 13.15
CA THR A 108 -15.80 -2.88 12.84
C THR A 108 -14.29 -2.98 12.75
N LEU A 109 -13.75 -2.79 11.55
CA LEU A 109 -12.32 -2.83 11.30
C LEU A 109 -11.63 -1.60 11.93
N VAL A 110 -10.49 -1.82 12.55
CA VAL A 110 -9.64 -0.79 13.16
C VAL A 110 -8.38 -0.59 12.32
N SER A 111 -7.76 -1.70 11.92
CA SER A 111 -6.58 -1.69 11.06
C SER A 111 -6.46 -2.96 10.24
N ARG A 112 -5.82 -2.85 9.09
CA ARG A 112 -5.45 -3.98 8.23
C ARG A 112 -4.01 -3.83 7.76
N LYS A 113 -3.22 -4.89 7.90
CA LYS A 113 -1.88 -4.99 7.33
C LYS A 113 -1.84 -6.16 6.34
N VAL A 114 -1.54 -5.86 5.09
CA VAL A 114 -1.34 -6.86 4.04
C VAL A 114 0.13 -6.90 3.69
N ASN A 115 0.73 -8.09 3.70
CA ASN A 115 2.10 -8.31 3.22
C ASN A 115 2.08 -9.28 2.06
N SER A 116 2.93 -9.03 1.08
CA SER A 116 3.07 -9.83 -0.13
C SER A 116 4.46 -10.48 -0.18
N LYS A 117 4.59 -11.54 -0.98
CA LYS A 117 5.84 -12.31 -1.14
C LYS A 117 6.99 -11.51 -1.74
N ASP A 118 6.68 -10.50 -2.55
CA ASP A 118 7.63 -9.50 -3.06
C ASP A 118 8.10 -8.51 -1.98
N LYS A 119 7.72 -8.73 -0.71
CA LYS A 119 8.04 -7.89 0.45
C LYS A 119 7.38 -6.51 0.45
N SER A 120 6.53 -6.21 -0.53
CA SER A 120 5.66 -5.05 -0.45
C SER A 120 4.62 -5.23 0.66
N SER A 121 4.16 -4.11 1.22
CA SER A 121 3.10 -4.12 2.23
C SER A 121 2.15 -2.95 2.10
N THR A 122 0.95 -3.12 2.62
CA THR A 122 -0.05 -2.06 2.74
C THR A 122 -0.61 -2.08 4.15
N VAL A 123 -0.60 -0.93 4.82
CA VAL A 123 -1.21 -0.71 6.13
C VAL A 123 -2.36 0.26 5.96
N GLU A 124 -3.55 -0.12 6.41
CA GLU A 124 -4.76 0.68 6.40
C GLU A 124 -5.24 0.88 7.83
N LYS A 125 -5.65 2.11 8.17
CA LYS A 125 -6.36 2.43 9.42
C LYS A 125 -7.77 2.92 9.10
N PHE A 126 -8.68 2.65 10.01
CA PHE A 126 -10.10 2.95 9.85
C PHE A 126 -10.58 3.80 11.02
N ASN A 127 -11.49 4.74 10.75
CA ASN A 127 -12.10 5.59 11.76
C ASN A 127 -13.17 4.82 12.56
N GLU A 128 -13.84 5.50 13.50
CA GLU A 128 -14.83 4.86 14.37
C GLU A 128 -16.02 4.24 13.62
N LYS A 129 -16.33 4.75 12.42
CA LYS A 129 -17.38 4.27 11.52
C LYS A 129 -16.93 3.14 10.61
N GLY A 130 -15.65 2.75 10.67
CA GLY A 130 -15.05 1.75 9.78
C GLY A 130 -14.68 2.29 8.40
N GLU A 131 -14.61 3.61 8.22
CA GLU A 131 -14.17 4.23 6.97
C GLU A 131 -12.64 4.40 6.95
N LEU A 132 -12.01 4.21 5.79
CA LEU A 132 -10.57 4.34 5.63
C LEU A 132 -10.11 5.77 5.97
N SER A 133 -9.16 5.90 6.90
CA SER A 133 -8.62 7.20 7.34
C SER A 133 -7.14 7.38 7.00
N GLU A 134 -6.40 6.28 6.87
CA GLU A 134 -4.98 6.28 6.52
C GLU A 134 -4.66 5.04 5.68
N LYS A 135 -3.80 5.21 4.68
CA LYS A 135 -3.26 4.11 3.88
C LYS A 135 -1.79 4.36 3.59
N ILE A 136 -0.93 3.45 4.03
CA ILE A 136 0.51 3.46 3.76
C ILE A 136 0.84 2.25 2.91
N ILE A 137 1.47 2.48 1.76
CA ILE A 137 1.96 1.44 0.86
C ILE A 137 3.48 1.51 0.90
N THR A 138 4.13 0.42 1.29
CA THR A 138 5.59 0.27 1.19
C THR A 138 5.88 -0.66 0.03
N ARG A 139 6.60 -0.17 -0.98
CA ARG A 139 7.00 -0.95 -2.15
C ARG A 139 8.19 -1.86 -1.80
N GLU A 140 8.47 -2.84 -2.66
CA GLU A 140 9.60 -3.78 -2.49
C GLU A 140 10.95 -3.05 -2.32
N ASN A 141 11.15 -1.95 -3.04
CA ASN A 141 12.36 -1.13 -2.95
C ASN A 141 12.44 -0.22 -1.70
N GLY A 142 11.44 -0.29 -0.81
CA GLY A 142 11.37 0.50 0.42
C GLY A 142 10.79 1.90 0.28
N THR A 143 10.53 2.39 -0.94
CA THR A 143 9.81 3.65 -1.14
C THR A 143 8.36 3.53 -0.67
N ARG A 144 7.75 4.65 -0.30
CA ARG A 144 6.41 4.64 0.29
C ARG A 144 5.46 5.63 -0.36
N LEU A 145 4.20 5.25 -0.44
CA LEU A 145 3.06 6.16 -0.60
C LEU A 145 2.33 6.25 0.72
N GLU A 146 2.19 7.45 1.24
CA GLU A 146 1.54 7.76 2.51
C GLU A 146 0.32 8.64 2.23
N TYR A 147 -0.87 8.05 2.43
CA TYR A 147 -2.15 8.75 2.33
C TYR A 147 -2.73 8.92 3.73
N THR A 148 -2.93 10.17 4.13
CA THR A 148 -3.39 10.53 5.48
C THR A 148 -4.60 11.46 5.40
N GLU A 149 -5.31 11.59 6.52
CA GLU A 149 -6.49 12.46 6.62
C GLU A 149 -7.54 12.14 5.53
N ILE A 150 -7.69 10.86 5.19
CA ILE A 150 -8.64 10.41 4.18
C ILE A 150 -10.05 10.65 4.71
N LYS A 151 -10.84 11.38 3.92
CA LYS A 151 -12.24 11.71 4.21
C LYS A 151 -13.17 10.71 3.53
N SER A 152 -14.46 10.78 3.87
CA SER A 152 -15.50 9.90 3.31
C SER A 152 -15.68 10.04 1.79
N ASP A 153 -15.28 11.17 1.20
CA ASP A 153 -15.29 11.39 -0.26
C ASP A 153 -14.02 10.85 -0.97
N GLY A 154 -13.10 10.25 -0.21
CA GLY A 154 -11.82 9.72 -0.71
C GLY A 154 -10.74 10.78 -0.90
N THR A 155 -10.98 12.04 -0.52
CA THR A 155 -9.95 13.09 -0.55
C THR A 155 -9.07 13.02 0.68
N GLY A 156 -7.82 13.49 0.57
CA GLY A 156 -6.88 13.50 1.69
C GLY A 156 -5.54 14.15 1.32
N LYS A 157 -4.53 13.93 2.16
CA LYS A 157 -3.14 14.29 1.88
C LYS A 157 -2.41 13.12 1.24
N ALA A 158 -1.47 13.43 0.36
CA ALA A 158 -0.60 12.44 -0.27
C ALA A 158 0.86 12.82 -0.08
N LYS A 159 1.67 11.82 0.23
CA LYS A 159 3.12 11.92 0.32
C LYS A 159 3.74 10.71 -0.36
N GLU A 160 4.79 10.93 -1.14
CA GLU A 160 5.63 9.87 -1.68
C GLU A 160 7.04 10.02 -1.13
N VAL A 161 7.45 9.05 -0.31
CA VAL A 161 8.78 8.98 0.28
C VAL A 161 9.65 8.16 -0.66
N LEU A 162 10.49 8.84 -1.43
CA LEU A 162 11.51 8.21 -2.27
C LEU A 162 12.75 7.93 -1.41
N LYS A 163 13.78 7.31 -2.02
CA LYS A 163 15.02 6.97 -1.33
C LYS A 163 15.70 8.21 -0.71
N ASP A 164 15.82 9.28 -1.49
CA ASP A 164 16.65 10.42 -1.11
C ASP A 164 15.85 11.70 -0.77
N PHE A 165 14.59 11.80 -1.21
CA PHE A 165 13.73 12.94 -0.90
C PHE A 165 12.25 12.55 -0.89
N THR A 166 11.39 13.50 -0.49
CA THR A 166 9.95 13.29 -0.38
C THR A 166 9.20 14.28 -1.27
N LEU A 167 8.14 13.80 -1.91
CA LEU A 167 7.18 14.60 -2.64
C LEU A 167 5.87 14.68 -1.86
N GLU A 168 5.22 15.84 -1.87
CA GLU A 168 3.97 16.07 -1.12
C GLU A 168 2.88 16.61 -2.04
N GLY A 169 1.63 16.37 -1.67
CA GLY A 169 0.47 16.89 -2.36
C GLY A 169 -0.83 16.33 -1.81
N THR A 170 -1.79 16.05 -2.70
CA THR A 170 -3.17 15.71 -2.33
C THR A 170 -3.60 14.37 -2.90
N LEU A 171 -4.51 13.71 -2.20
CA LEU A 171 -5.26 12.56 -2.69
C LEU A 171 -6.66 13.02 -3.10
N ALA A 172 -7.06 12.63 -4.30
CA ALA A 172 -8.43 12.71 -4.78
C ALA A 172 -9.00 11.30 -4.98
N ALA A 173 -10.28 11.22 -5.32
CA ALA A 173 -10.98 9.94 -5.47
C ALA A 173 -10.39 9.06 -6.59
N ASP A 174 -9.70 9.60 -7.60
CA ASP A 174 -9.18 8.87 -8.76
C ASP A 174 -7.65 8.78 -8.79
N LYS A 175 -6.95 9.76 -8.23
CA LYS A 175 -5.48 9.86 -8.26
C LYS A 175 -4.91 10.62 -7.06
N ALA A 176 -3.64 10.38 -6.78
CA ALA A 176 -2.80 11.29 -6.01
C ALA A 176 -2.12 12.30 -6.96
N THR A 177 -1.94 13.53 -6.51
CA THR A 177 -1.18 14.58 -7.21
C THR A 177 -0.13 15.14 -6.27
N LEU A 178 1.14 15.03 -6.65
CA LEU A 178 2.30 15.50 -5.91
C LEU A 178 2.91 16.67 -6.66
N GLU A 179 3.15 17.80 -5.97
CA GLU A 179 3.57 19.05 -6.61
C GLU A 179 4.97 19.48 -6.17
N VAL A 180 5.75 19.99 -7.13
CA VAL A 180 7.00 20.69 -6.88
C VAL A 180 6.93 22.07 -7.52
N LYS A 181 7.12 23.11 -6.70
CA LYS A 181 7.05 24.51 -7.13
C LYS A 181 8.43 25.14 -7.12
N GLU A 182 8.77 25.81 -8.22
CA GLU A 182 9.98 26.61 -8.38
C GLU A 182 9.65 27.87 -9.20
N GLY A 183 9.66 29.03 -8.54
CA GLY A 183 9.23 30.28 -9.16
C GLY A 183 7.78 30.20 -9.68
N THR A 184 7.58 30.46 -10.98
CA THR A 184 6.29 30.38 -11.67
C THR A 184 5.94 28.98 -12.17
N VAL A 185 6.86 28.02 -12.02
CA VAL A 185 6.76 26.66 -12.52
C VAL A 185 6.22 25.73 -11.44
N THR A 186 5.21 24.94 -11.80
CA THR A 186 4.70 23.82 -11.00
C THR A 186 4.85 22.53 -11.81
N LEU A 187 5.63 21.58 -11.29
CA LEU A 187 5.66 20.19 -11.76
C LEU A 187 4.63 19.39 -10.95
N SER A 188 3.74 18.69 -11.64
CA SER A 188 2.75 17.80 -11.04
C SER A 188 3.04 16.37 -11.45
N LYS A 189 3.29 15.48 -10.48
CA LYS A 189 3.32 14.03 -10.67
C LYS A 189 1.97 13.47 -10.24
N HIS A 190 1.29 12.75 -11.13
CA HIS A 190 0.06 12.05 -10.83
C HIS A 190 0.30 10.56 -10.67
N ILE A 191 -0.38 9.96 -9.71
CA ILE A 191 -0.38 8.51 -9.48
C ILE A 191 -1.83 8.06 -9.45
N ALA A 192 -2.27 7.39 -10.52
CA ALA A 192 -3.62 6.86 -10.62
C ALA A 192 -3.85 5.71 -9.62
N LYS A 193 -5.12 5.38 -9.35
CA LYS A 193 -5.49 4.18 -8.58
C LYS A 193 -4.89 2.87 -9.11
N SER A 194 -4.65 2.79 -10.42
CA SER A 194 -3.98 1.64 -11.07
C SER A 194 -2.48 1.56 -10.78
N GLY A 195 -1.90 2.60 -10.19
CA GLY A 195 -0.44 2.77 -10.06
C GLY A 195 0.22 3.43 -11.26
N GLU A 196 -0.53 3.76 -12.32
CA GLU A 196 0.00 4.49 -13.47
C GLU A 196 0.49 5.88 -13.07
N VAL A 197 1.70 6.23 -13.52
CA VAL A 197 2.33 7.52 -13.27
C VAL A 197 2.24 8.38 -14.52
N THR A 198 1.82 9.63 -14.36
CA THR A 198 1.97 10.68 -15.37
C THR A 198 2.57 11.92 -14.76
N ALA A 199 3.15 12.79 -15.57
CA ALA A 199 3.68 14.06 -15.11
C ALA A 199 3.38 15.19 -16.09
N GLU A 200 3.17 16.39 -15.55
CA GLU A 200 2.94 17.61 -16.32
C GLU A 200 3.65 18.80 -15.67
N ILE A 201 3.86 19.85 -16.45
CA ILE A 201 4.42 21.11 -15.96
C ILE A 201 3.51 22.27 -16.37
N ASN A 202 3.24 23.16 -15.43
CA ASN A 202 2.50 24.39 -15.67
C ASN A 202 3.36 25.58 -15.24
N ASP A 203 3.62 26.50 -16.17
CA ASP A 203 4.35 27.74 -15.91
C ASP A 203 3.45 28.95 -16.15
N THR A 204 3.25 29.76 -15.11
CA THR A 204 2.43 30.98 -15.17
C THR A 204 3.15 32.15 -15.83
N SER A 205 4.44 32.01 -16.18
CA SER A 205 5.17 33.00 -16.98
C SER A 205 4.43 33.30 -18.28
N THR A 206 4.29 34.59 -18.58
CA THR A 206 3.74 35.11 -19.84
C THR A 206 4.84 35.38 -20.87
N THR A 207 6.11 35.32 -20.48
CA THR A 207 7.25 35.56 -21.36
C THR A 207 7.63 34.27 -22.09
N GLN A 208 7.32 34.19 -23.39
CA GLN A 208 7.52 32.99 -24.20
C GLN A 208 8.98 32.47 -24.18
N ALA A 209 9.96 33.37 -24.15
CA ALA A 209 11.39 33.02 -24.13
C ALA A 209 11.84 32.29 -22.85
N THR A 210 11.09 32.39 -21.75
CA THR A 210 11.43 31.78 -20.46
C THR A 210 10.36 30.86 -19.92
N LYS A 211 9.17 30.84 -20.53
CA LYS A 211 8.04 29.98 -20.17
C LYS A 211 8.37 28.51 -20.44
N LYS A 212 8.21 27.67 -19.42
CA LYS A 212 8.35 26.22 -19.52
C LYS A 212 7.02 25.60 -19.95
N THR A 213 7.11 24.64 -20.85
CA THR A 213 6.01 23.73 -21.22
C THR A 213 6.51 22.30 -21.17
N GLY A 214 5.60 21.33 -21.13
CA GLY A 214 5.95 19.92 -20.95
C GLY A 214 5.24 19.03 -21.96
N LYS A 215 5.94 17.98 -22.42
CA LYS A 215 5.36 16.89 -23.20
C LYS A 215 5.60 15.58 -22.47
N TRP A 216 4.52 14.89 -22.09
CA TRP A 216 4.58 13.57 -21.46
C TRP A 216 4.56 12.47 -22.51
N ASP A 217 5.51 11.54 -22.43
CA ASP A 217 5.50 10.28 -23.18
C ASP A 217 5.30 9.11 -22.22
N ALA A 218 4.11 8.50 -22.29
CA ALA A 218 3.75 7.37 -21.45
C ALA A 218 4.59 6.11 -21.72
N ASN A 219 5.09 5.92 -22.96
CA ASN A 219 5.85 4.72 -23.32
C ASN A 219 7.20 4.65 -22.61
N THR A 220 7.78 5.82 -22.35
CA THR A 220 9.09 5.98 -21.73
C THR A 220 9.00 6.59 -20.33
N SER A 221 7.80 6.91 -19.86
CA SER A 221 7.55 7.62 -18.59
C SER A 221 8.40 8.88 -18.46
N THR A 222 8.49 9.65 -19.55
CA THR A 222 9.38 10.80 -19.68
C THR A 222 8.60 12.09 -19.88
N LEU A 223 8.94 13.12 -19.10
CA LEU A 223 8.50 14.50 -19.31
C LEU A 223 9.62 15.29 -19.99
N THR A 224 9.41 15.71 -21.22
CA THR A 224 10.31 16.64 -21.92
C THR A 224 9.90 18.08 -21.62
N ILE A 225 10.80 18.83 -20.98
CA ILE A 225 10.64 20.27 -20.73
C ILE A 225 11.09 21.04 -21.96
N VAL A 226 10.23 21.94 -22.43
CA VAL A 226 10.41 22.76 -23.63
C VAL A 226 10.37 24.24 -23.23
N VAL A 227 11.34 25.01 -23.73
CA VAL A 227 11.41 26.47 -23.57
C VAL A 227 11.74 27.07 -24.93
N ASP A 228 11.02 28.12 -25.32
CA ASP A 228 11.21 28.79 -26.61
C ASP A 228 11.23 27.81 -27.81
N SER A 229 10.27 26.89 -27.81
CA SER A 229 10.12 25.83 -28.84
C SER A 229 11.28 24.85 -28.97
N LYS A 230 12.22 24.83 -28.01
CA LYS A 230 13.36 23.90 -27.97
C LYS A 230 13.27 22.98 -26.75
N ASN A 231 13.51 21.69 -26.95
CA ASN A 231 13.67 20.77 -25.83
C ASN A 231 14.88 21.19 -25.00
N LYS A 232 14.76 21.15 -23.69
CA LYS A 232 15.84 21.53 -22.76
C LYS A 232 16.29 20.36 -21.92
N LYS A 233 15.33 19.63 -21.35
CA LYS A 233 15.59 18.53 -20.42
C LYS A 233 14.55 17.44 -20.56
N ASN A 234 14.96 16.21 -20.32
CA ASN A 234 14.06 15.11 -19.99
C ASN A 234 14.12 14.84 -18.50
N LEU A 235 12.94 14.66 -17.90
CA LEU A 235 12.77 14.06 -16.59
C LEU A 235 12.15 12.67 -16.77
N VAL A 236 12.87 11.62 -16.41
CA VAL A 236 12.38 10.24 -16.55
C VAL A 236 11.94 9.73 -15.17
N PHE A 237 10.68 9.32 -15.06
CA PHE A 237 10.12 8.71 -13.85
C PHE A 237 10.26 7.20 -13.97
N THR A 238 11.31 6.66 -13.36
CA THR A 238 11.74 5.28 -13.57
C THR A 238 10.85 4.27 -12.82
N LYS A 239 10.91 3.00 -13.24
CA LYS A 239 10.23 1.88 -12.57
C LYS A 239 10.79 1.57 -11.17
N GLN A 240 11.98 2.10 -10.86
CA GLN A 240 12.64 1.95 -9.56
C GLN A 240 12.26 3.08 -8.59
N ASP A 241 11.25 3.88 -8.92
CA ASP A 241 10.81 5.05 -8.14
C ASP A 241 11.92 6.10 -7.96
N THR A 242 12.77 6.26 -8.97
CA THR A 242 13.74 7.37 -9.05
C THR A 242 13.36 8.33 -10.18
N ILE A 243 13.86 9.56 -10.11
CA ILE A 243 13.73 10.56 -11.18
C ILE A 243 15.13 10.82 -11.73
N THR A 244 15.31 10.72 -13.05
CA THR A 244 16.56 11.12 -13.70
C THR A 244 16.35 12.37 -14.54
N VAL A 245 17.41 13.16 -14.69
CA VAL A 245 17.44 14.34 -15.57
C VAL A 245 18.53 14.18 -16.64
N GLN A 246 18.21 14.53 -17.88
CA GLN A 246 19.19 14.63 -18.97
C GLN A 246 18.92 15.87 -19.81
N ASN A 247 19.98 16.58 -20.20
CA ASN A 247 19.85 17.79 -21.02
C ASN A 247 19.82 17.46 -22.51
N TYR A 248 19.21 18.37 -23.28
CA TYR A 248 19.38 18.43 -24.73
C TYR A 248 20.52 19.38 -25.11
N ASP A 249 21.04 19.18 -26.32
CA ASP A 249 21.91 20.13 -27.01
C ASP A 249 21.27 21.52 -27.15
N ALA A 250 22.07 22.51 -27.52
CA ALA A 250 21.59 23.89 -27.70
C ALA A 250 20.51 24.02 -28.79
N ALA A 251 20.48 23.10 -29.76
CA ALA A 251 19.47 23.02 -30.80
C ALA A 251 18.13 22.47 -30.27
N GLY A 252 18.14 21.73 -29.16
CA GLY A 252 16.98 21.06 -28.58
C GLY A 252 16.61 19.77 -29.32
N THR A 253 17.55 19.15 -30.02
CA THR A 253 17.31 18.00 -30.91
C THR A 253 17.83 16.69 -30.35
N ASN A 254 19.06 16.68 -29.85
CA ASN A 254 19.69 15.47 -29.32
C ASN A 254 19.91 15.59 -27.81
N LEU A 255 19.82 14.46 -27.12
CA LEU A 255 20.24 14.39 -25.73
C LEU A 255 21.77 14.44 -25.65
N GLU A 256 22.29 15.17 -24.67
CA GLU A 256 23.72 15.26 -24.40
C GLU A 256 24.08 14.57 -23.09
N GLY A 257 25.33 14.09 -23.01
CA GLY A 257 25.85 13.41 -21.84
C GLY A 257 25.07 12.15 -21.47
N THR A 258 24.98 11.88 -20.17
CA THR A 258 24.23 10.75 -19.60
C THR A 258 23.17 11.27 -18.63
N ALA A 259 22.04 10.57 -18.54
CA ALA A 259 21.04 10.87 -17.53
C ALA A 259 21.62 10.73 -16.12
N VAL A 260 21.28 11.66 -15.23
CA VAL A 260 21.74 11.71 -13.84
C VAL A 260 20.54 11.54 -12.91
N GLU A 261 20.65 10.65 -11.94
CA GLU A 261 19.64 10.45 -10.90
C GLU A 261 19.58 11.67 -9.98
N ILE A 262 18.38 12.16 -9.73
CA ILE A 262 18.11 13.23 -8.77
C ILE A 262 18.16 12.64 -7.36
N LYS A 263 19.07 13.15 -6.53
CA LYS A 263 19.33 12.73 -5.15
C LYS A 263 18.74 13.68 -4.13
N THR A 264 18.31 14.88 -4.51
CA THR A 264 17.75 15.85 -3.55
C THR A 264 16.55 16.59 -4.12
N PHE A 265 15.71 17.10 -3.22
CA PHE A 265 14.58 17.94 -3.61
C PHE A 265 15.05 19.24 -4.31
N ASP A 266 16.21 19.78 -3.93
CA ASP A 266 16.78 20.98 -4.55
C ASP A 266 17.32 20.72 -5.95
N GLU A 267 17.89 19.54 -6.22
CA GLU A 267 18.25 19.13 -7.57
C GLU A 267 17.03 19.04 -8.48
N LEU A 268 15.91 18.52 -7.97
CA LEU A 268 14.64 18.51 -8.71
C LEU A 268 14.16 19.93 -9.01
N LYS A 269 14.18 20.83 -8.03
CA LYS A 269 13.86 22.26 -8.25
C LYS A 269 14.79 22.90 -9.26
N ASN A 270 16.08 22.63 -9.19
CA ASN A 270 17.06 23.16 -10.15
C ASN A 270 16.81 22.66 -11.57
N ALA A 271 16.26 21.47 -11.75
CA ALA A 271 15.85 20.98 -13.06
C ALA A 271 14.63 21.73 -13.64
N LEU A 272 13.86 22.46 -12.82
CA LEU A 272 12.70 23.25 -13.22
C LEU A 272 13.02 24.72 -13.55
N LYS A 273 14.23 25.19 -13.20
CA LYS A 273 14.72 26.55 -13.52
C LYS A 273 15.01 26.71 -15.01
#